data_AF-A0A7N1A2V8-F1
#
_entry.id   AF-A0A7N1A2V8-F1
#
_cell.length_a   1.000
_cell.length_b   1.000
_cell.length_c   1.000
_cell.angle_alpha   90.00
_cell.angle_beta   90.00
_cell.angle_gamma   90.00
#
_symmetry.space_group_name_H-M   'P 1'
#
loop_
_entity.id
_entity.type
_entity.pdbx_description
1 polymer ?
#
loop_
_entity_poly.entity_id
_entity_poly.type
_entity_poly.pdbx_seq_one_letter_code
_entity_poly.pdbx_strand_id
1 'polypeptide(L)' 'MIELRYEIDLRRAKNFEIKHVRADSNSLFSAIASQVFGDYEMYYLRGRFAFFYGTQSRALFSACY' A
#
# COMPACT_ATOMS: atom_id res chain seq x y z
N MET A 1 15.19 3.86 18.01
CA MET A 1 14.72 3.04 19.15
C MET A 1 13.36 2.38 18.85
N ILE A 2 12.26 3.13 18.79
CA ILE A 2 10.90 2.55 18.64
C ILE A 2 10.74 1.78 17.30
N GLU A 3 11.03 2.41 16.16
CA GLU A 3 10.93 1.76 14.82
C GLU A 3 11.65 0.40 14.74
N LEU A 4 12.92 0.36 15.14
CA LEU A 4 13.72 -0.86 15.15
C LEU A 4 13.12 -1.96 16.05
N ARG A 5 12.48 -1.57 17.17
CA ARG A 5 11.82 -2.53 18.05
C ARG A 5 10.55 -3.10 17.39
N TYR A 6 9.76 -2.24 16.74
CA TYR A 6 8.59 -2.65 15.97
C TYR A 6 8.96 -3.60 14.82
N GLU A 7 10.02 -3.31 14.07
CA GLU A 7 10.55 -4.17 13.00
C GLU A 7 11.01 -5.55 13.51
N ILE A 8 11.73 -5.59 14.64
CA ILE A 8 12.17 -6.83 15.28
C ILE A 8 10.98 -7.68 15.75
N ASP A 9 9.99 -7.06 16.39
CA ASP A 9 8.81 -7.79 16.89
C ASP A 9 7.89 -8.22 15.73
N LEU A 10 7.81 -7.48 14.62
CA LEU A 10 7.14 -7.90 13.37
C LEU A 10 7.80 -9.14 12.75
N ARG A 11 9.13 -9.13 12.59
CA ARG A 11 9.87 -10.31 12.10
C ARG A 11 9.63 -11.52 13.00
N ARG A 12 9.69 -11.35 14.32
CA ARG A 12 9.49 -12.45 15.29
C ARG A 12 8.06 -12.99 15.35
N ALA A 13 7.05 -12.13 15.28
CA ALA A 13 5.65 -12.53 15.47
C ALA A 13 4.92 -12.93 14.18
N LYS A 14 5.42 -12.50 13.00
CA LYS A 14 4.77 -12.72 11.70
C LYS A 14 5.70 -13.15 10.56
N ASN A 15 7.03 -13.15 10.77
CA ASN A 15 8.02 -13.31 9.70
C ASN A 15 7.81 -12.33 8.54
N PHE A 16 7.40 -11.10 8.87
CA PHE A 16 7.22 -9.99 7.94
C PHE A 16 8.40 -9.01 8.02
N GLU A 17 8.75 -8.40 6.90
CA GLU A 17 9.81 -7.39 6.80
C GLU A 17 9.23 -6.02 6.44
N ILE A 18 9.82 -4.95 6.98
CA ILE A 18 9.43 -3.58 6.62
C ILE A 18 10.25 -3.15 5.41
N LYS A 19 9.60 -3.05 4.25
CA LYS A 19 10.18 -2.43 3.05
C LYS A 19 9.86 -0.94 3.05
N HIS A 20 10.87 -0.11 3.29
CA HIS A 20 10.71 1.35 3.26
C HIS A 20 10.36 1.83 1.85
N VAL A 21 9.28 2.61 1.76
CA VAL A 21 8.85 3.35 0.55
C VAL A 21 9.03 4.84 0.77
N ARG A 22 9.02 5.62 -0.31
CA ARG A 22 9.14 7.08 -0.26
C ARG A 22 7.99 7.69 0.54
N ALA A 23 8.32 8.50 1.54
CA ALA A 23 7.35 9.15 2.43
C ALA A 23 6.74 10.41 1.80
N ASP A 24 5.89 10.22 0.79
CA ASP A 24 5.15 11.28 0.11
C ASP A 24 3.64 10.95 0.00
N SER A 25 2.87 11.76 -0.74
CA SER A 25 1.43 11.57 -0.95
C SER A 25 1.06 10.27 -1.70
N ASN A 26 2.03 9.61 -2.34
CA ASN A 26 1.91 8.33 -3.03
C ASN A 26 2.39 7.13 -2.20
N SER A 27 3.05 7.33 -1.05
CA SER A 27 3.49 6.27 -0.11
C SER A 27 2.53 5.07 0.03
N LEU A 28 1.22 5.30 0.27
CA LEU A 28 0.20 4.25 0.33
C LEU A 28 0.03 3.49 -1.00
N PHE A 29 0.07 4.19 -2.14
CA PHE A 29 0.07 3.58 -3.47
C PHE A 29 1.35 2.79 -3.72
N SER A 30 2.52 3.31 -3.30
CA SER A 30 3.84 2.67 -3.44
C SER A 30 3.98 1.40 -2.59
N ALA A 31 3.40 1.37 -1.39
CA ALA A 31 3.29 0.17 -0.57
C ALA A 31 2.43 -0.91 -1.25
N ILE A 32 1.23 -0.54 -1.72
CA ILE A 32 0.34 -1.47 -2.44
C ILE A 32 0.99 -1.98 -3.74
N ALA A 33 1.62 -1.09 -4.52
CA ALA A 33 2.34 -1.46 -5.73
C ALA A 33 3.48 -2.44 -5.43
N SER A 34 4.26 -2.20 -4.36
CA SER A 34 5.30 -3.14 -3.94
C SER A 34 4.75 -4.47 -3.44
N GLN A 35 3.51 -4.54 -2.95
CA GLN A 35 2.89 -5.79 -2.50
C GLN A 35 2.26 -6.59 -3.65
N VAL A 36 1.74 -5.91 -4.68
CA VAL A 36 1.04 -6.54 -5.82
C VAL A 36 2.00 -6.82 -7.00
N PHE A 37 2.96 -5.94 -7.26
CA PHE A 37 3.87 -6.00 -8.40
C PHE A 37 5.35 -6.18 -8.00
N GLY A 38 5.67 -6.19 -6.70
CA GLY A 38 7.06 -6.22 -6.18
C GLY A 38 7.80 -4.87 -6.27
N ASP A 39 7.43 -4.01 -7.21
CA ASP A 39 7.98 -2.67 -7.45
C ASP A 39 7.08 -1.56 -6.86
N TYR A 40 7.70 -0.62 -6.15
CA TYR A 40 7.03 0.52 -5.53
C TYR A 40 6.84 1.71 -6.48
N GLU A 41 7.63 1.81 -7.56
CA GLU A 41 7.49 2.86 -8.59
C GLU A 41 6.30 2.60 -9.52
N MET A 42 5.80 1.36 -9.59
CA MET A 42 4.57 0.98 -10.34
C MET A 42 3.29 1.65 -9.81
N TYR A 43 3.38 2.52 -8.79
CA TYR A 43 2.25 3.30 -8.29
C TYR A 43 1.58 4.17 -9.37
N TYR A 44 2.24 4.54 -10.46
CA TYR A 44 1.59 5.27 -11.57
C TYR A 44 0.46 4.44 -12.24
N LEU A 45 0.52 3.11 -12.17
CA LEU A 45 -0.55 2.22 -12.63
C LEU A 45 -1.84 2.32 -11.79
N ARG A 46 -1.78 2.93 -10.58
CA ARG A 46 -2.93 3.31 -9.75
C ARG A 46 -3.96 4.12 -10.56
N GLY A 47 -3.53 4.94 -11.54
CA GLY A 47 -4.45 5.69 -12.40
C GLY A 47 -5.41 4.80 -13.21
N ARG A 48 -4.96 3.61 -13.63
CA ARG A 48 -5.81 2.62 -14.30
C ARG A 48 -6.61 1.80 -13.29
N PHE A 49 -5.95 1.28 -12.25
CA PHE A 49 -6.61 0.44 -11.23
C PHE A 49 -7.71 1.20 -10.47
N ALA A 50 -7.44 2.40 -9.97
CA ALA A 50 -8.43 3.21 -9.26
C ALA A 50 -9.58 3.66 -10.17
N PHE A 51 -9.36 3.83 -11.47
CA PHE A 51 -10.43 4.09 -12.43
C PHE A 51 -11.30 2.84 -12.65
N PHE A 52 -10.71 1.70 -12.99
CA PHE A 52 -11.46 0.45 -13.23
C PHE A 52 -12.23 -0.01 -11.98
N TYR A 53 -11.56 -0.13 -10.82
CA TYR A 53 -12.22 -0.54 -9.58
C TYR A 53 -13.14 0.55 -9.03
N GLY A 54 -12.73 1.83 -9.05
CA GLY A 54 -13.52 2.94 -8.53
C GLY A 54 -14.80 3.23 -9.33
N THR A 55 -14.82 2.95 -10.63
CA THR A 55 -16.06 3.02 -11.43
C THR A 55 -16.95 1.79 -11.21
N GLN A 56 -16.38 0.59 -11.17
CA GLN A 56 -17.13 -0.65 -10.99
C GLN A 56 -17.71 -0.79 -9.56
N SER A 57 -17.01 -0.29 -8.55
CA SER A 57 -17.45 -0.26 -7.14
C SER A 57 -18.10 1.08 -6.74
N ARG A 58 -18.39 1.99 -7.69
CA ARG A 58 -18.85 3.36 -7.37
C ARG A 58 -20.11 3.41 -6.50
N ALA A 59 -21.06 2.49 -6.73
CA ALA A 59 -22.28 2.38 -5.94
C ALA A 59 -22.02 1.95 -4.48
N LEU A 60 -20.96 1.17 -4.24
CA LEU A 60 -20.57 0.72 -2.88
C LEU A 60 -19.88 1.86 -2.12
N PHE A 61 -18.94 2.57 -2.75
CA PHE A 61 -18.28 3.72 -2.15
C PHE A 61 -19.22 4.91 -1.92
N SER A 62 -20.27 5.06 -2.73
CA SER A 62 -21.30 6.08 -2.54
C SER A 62 -22.22 5.82 -1.35
N ALA A 63 -22.16 4.64 -0.72
CA ALA A 63 -22.94 4.28 0.47
C ALA A 63 -22.13 4.43 1.77
N CYS A 64 -20.97 5.09 1.72
CA CYS A 64 -20.10 5.38 2.87
C CYS A 64 -20.19 6.85 3.34
N TYR A 65 -21.28 7.54 2.99
CA TYR A 65 -21.62 8.91 3.38
C TYR A 65 -23.09 8.97 3.81
#